data_AF-A0A3M9YCC9-F1
#
_entry.id   AF-A0A3M9YCC9-F1
#
_cell.length_a   1.000
_cell.length_b   1.000
_cell.length_c   1.000
_cell.angle_alpha   90.00
_cell.angle_beta   90.00
_cell.angle_gamma   90.00
#
_symmetry.space_group_name_H-M   'P 1'
#
loop_
_entity.id
_entity.type
_entity.pdbx_description
1 polymer ?
#
loop_
_entity_poly.entity_id
_entity_poly.type
_entity_poly.pdbx_seq_one_letter_code
_entity_poly.pdbx_strand_id
1 'polypeptide(L)'
;MNLSGIPALRRHCIGLVADAQSREVLNYIQKDIPALISELDIWVQNGAGTLDAERRRAIREVVNAVEHGIQSALNKNSSRIRTISSLANATFESKVYKDQHIERWVEGAVQASRVWHGWAPMTYKMFCGNFGYHSTPKQAVQSWNHQAMHTMTLDLSTRWRDFKLQLEGYHARVLDTVNSVQADAVQKIDDELSEFPASIATVLGEVVSRRIQLLAEDIERHYTTLLEDLWILETNALTGIRTSIFGKAMESSYDQANADSGSGSDQRRKAVIRETLSRDMLFKDHMTQFRQGFRKHTSKWRVSLADALDHRLSELSVTFDMIRQDHAAREGDQDPQFRNRLATELSNSKTEMRRINAMVGF
;
A
#
# COMPACT_ATOMS: atom_id res chain seq x y z
N MET A 1 -5.28 -7.11 32.32
CA MET A 1 -5.44 -6.53 30.98
C MET A 1 -5.94 -7.63 30.04
N ASN A 2 -7.26 -7.68 29.82
CA ASN A 2 -7.94 -8.70 29.03
C ASN A 2 -8.04 -8.24 27.57
N LEU A 3 -7.15 -8.73 26.70
CA LEU A 3 -7.19 -8.51 25.25
C LEU A 3 -7.78 -9.76 24.56
N SER A 4 -8.96 -9.56 23.95
CA SER A 4 -9.81 -10.47 23.14
C SER A 4 -9.60 -11.99 23.25
N GLY A 5 -10.59 -12.71 23.80
CA GLY A 5 -10.63 -14.17 23.94
C GLY A 5 -10.95 -14.96 22.67
N ILE A 6 -10.34 -14.65 21.53
CA ILE A 6 -10.51 -15.42 20.28
C ILE A 6 -9.17 -16.04 19.87
N PRO A 7 -8.87 -17.28 20.29
CA PRO A 7 -7.63 -17.99 19.94
C PRO A 7 -7.36 -18.12 18.43
N ALA A 8 -8.41 -18.13 17.60
CA ALA A 8 -8.30 -18.12 16.15
C ALA A 8 -7.72 -16.80 15.59
N LEU A 9 -8.08 -15.66 16.19
CA LEU A 9 -7.57 -14.35 15.82
C LEU A 9 -6.08 -14.24 16.20
N ARG A 10 -5.69 -14.76 17.36
CA ARG A 10 -4.28 -14.83 17.79
C ARG A 10 -3.44 -15.71 16.85
N ARG A 11 -3.95 -16.90 16.49
CA ARG A 11 -3.28 -17.77 15.51
C ARG A 11 -3.17 -17.11 14.14
N HIS A 12 -4.19 -16.37 13.72
CA HIS A 12 -4.17 -15.62 12.48
C HIS A 12 -3.15 -14.47 12.49
N CYS A 13 -3.09 -13.67 13.57
CA CYS A 13 -2.10 -12.60 13.71
C CYS A 13 -0.66 -13.13 13.82
N ILE A 14 -0.43 -14.26 14.52
CA ILE A 14 0.88 -14.91 14.58
C ILE A 14 1.25 -15.51 13.22
N GLY A 15 0.29 -16.12 12.51
CA GLY A 15 0.46 -16.62 11.14
C GLY A 15 0.83 -15.49 10.17
N LEU A 16 0.15 -14.35 10.24
CA LEU A 16 0.46 -13.17 9.42
C LEU A 16 1.88 -12.63 9.67
N VAL A 17 2.35 -12.60 10.92
CA VAL A 17 3.72 -12.18 11.24
C VAL A 17 4.73 -13.21 10.74
N ALA A 18 4.44 -14.51 10.88
CA ALA A 18 5.29 -15.58 10.35
C ALA A 18 5.34 -15.58 8.81
N ASP A 19 4.22 -15.31 8.14
CA ASP A 19 4.12 -15.19 6.68
C ASP A 19 4.85 -13.93 6.18
N ALA A 20 4.77 -12.82 6.92
CA ALA A 20 5.53 -11.61 6.61
C ALA A 20 7.03 -11.83 6.76
N GLN A 21 7.48 -12.45 7.86
CA GLN A 21 8.89 -12.79 8.08
C GLN A 21 9.39 -13.84 7.06
N SER A 22 8.56 -14.84 6.73
CA SER A 22 8.89 -15.85 5.72
C SER A 22 9.00 -15.22 4.34
N ARG A 23 8.09 -14.31 3.96
CA ARG A 23 8.22 -13.51 2.72
C ARG A 23 9.46 -12.64 2.70
N GLU A 24 9.86 -12.07 3.83
CA GLU A 24 11.05 -11.24 3.91
C GLU A 24 12.35 -12.05 3.78
N VAL A 25 12.41 -13.23 4.39
CA VAL A 25 13.51 -14.19 4.21
C VAL A 25 13.53 -14.78 2.80
N LEU A 26 12.36 -15.13 2.25
CA LEU A 26 12.23 -15.58 0.86
C LEU A 26 12.63 -14.49 -0.12
N ASN A 27 12.24 -13.25 0.13
CA ASN A 27 12.70 -12.10 -0.64
C ASN A 27 14.23 -12.02 -0.55
N TYR A 28 14.82 -11.95 0.64
CA TYR A 28 16.28 -11.90 0.77
C TYR A 28 17.00 -13.00 -0.02
N ILE A 29 16.53 -14.26 0.10
CA ILE A 29 17.12 -15.41 -0.58
C ILE A 29 16.90 -15.37 -2.09
N GLN A 30 15.68 -15.13 -2.56
CA GLN A 30 15.34 -15.18 -3.99
C GLN A 30 15.74 -13.90 -4.73
N LYS A 31 16.03 -12.82 -4.01
CA LYS A 31 16.06 -11.47 -4.58
C LYS A 31 17.37 -10.75 -4.32
N ASP A 32 17.76 -10.63 -3.06
CA ASP A 32 18.94 -9.84 -2.67
C ASP A 32 20.24 -10.64 -2.89
N ILE A 33 20.22 -11.95 -2.60
CA ILE A 33 21.37 -12.84 -2.85
C ILE A 33 21.72 -12.92 -4.35
N PRO A 34 20.77 -13.13 -5.29
CA PRO A 34 21.09 -13.10 -6.72
C PRO A 34 21.62 -11.75 -7.19
N ALA A 35 21.08 -10.63 -6.71
CA ALA A 35 21.58 -9.30 -7.05
C ALA A 35 23.04 -9.13 -6.61
N LEU A 36 23.36 -9.53 -5.37
CA LEU A 36 24.72 -9.53 -4.84
C LEU A 36 25.67 -10.45 -5.63
N ILE A 37 25.22 -11.65 -5.99
CA ILE A 37 25.99 -12.59 -6.83
C ILE A 37 26.32 -11.96 -8.18
N SER A 38 25.36 -11.29 -8.81
CA SER A 38 25.60 -10.63 -10.09
C SER A 38 26.53 -9.42 -9.95
N GLU A 39 26.45 -8.65 -8.86
CA GLU A 39 27.39 -7.55 -8.57
C GLU A 39 28.84 -8.05 -8.40
N LEU A 40 29.01 -9.14 -7.65
CA LEU A 40 30.30 -9.78 -7.45
C LEU A 40 30.86 -10.40 -8.75
N ASP A 41 29.99 -10.90 -9.62
CA ASP A 41 30.37 -11.38 -10.95
C ASP A 41 30.89 -10.23 -11.83
N ILE A 42 30.24 -9.07 -11.77
CA ILE A 42 30.73 -7.85 -12.46
C ILE A 42 32.09 -7.42 -11.91
N TRP A 43 32.29 -7.45 -10.58
CA TRP A 43 33.58 -7.12 -9.97
C TRP A 43 34.70 -8.07 -10.45
N VAL A 44 34.46 -9.38 -10.48
CA VAL A 44 35.43 -10.38 -10.96
C VAL A 44 35.78 -10.18 -12.44
N GLN A 45 34.78 -9.87 -13.28
CA GLN A 45 35.00 -9.62 -14.70
C GLN A 45 35.80 -8.32 -14.94
N ASN A 46 35.50 -7.25 -14.19
CA ASN A 46 36.26 -6.00 -14.23
C ASN A 46 37.69 -6.16 -13.69
N GLY A 47 37.90 -7.04 -12.70
CA GLY A 47 39.19 -7.35 -12.09
C GLY A 47 40.14 -8.20 -12.94
N ALA A 48 39.70 -8.67 -14.12
CA ALA A 48 40.49 -9.60 -14.92
C ALA A 48 41.64 -8.98 -15.73
N GLY A 49 41.72 -7.65 -15.79
CA GLY A 49 42.79 -6.93 -16.51
C GLY A 49 42.79 -7.14 -18.05
N THR A 50 41.88 -7.95 -18.58
CA THR A 50 41.78 -8.33 -20.00
C THR A 50 41.05 -7.30 -20.87
N LEU A 51 40.42 -6.29 -20.26
CA LEU A 51 39.73 -5.20 -20.94
C LEU A 51 40.68 -4.01 -21.16
N ASP A 52 40.88 -3.63 -22.42
CA ASP A 52 41.62 -2.41 -22.74
C ASP A 52 40.93 -1.15 -22.17
N ALA A 53 41.66 -0.04 -22.14
CA ALA A 53 41.17 1.21 -21.55
C ALA A 53 39.97 1.82 -22.31
N GLU A 54 39.84 1.52 -23.60
CA GLU A 54 38.80 2.05 -24.49
C GLU A 54 37.47 1.34 -24.24
N ARG A 55 37.50 0.02 -24.10
CA ARG A 55 36.36 -0.81 -23.70
C ARG A 55 35.81 -0.44 -22.33
N ARG A 56 36.69 -0.18 -21.35
CA ARG A 56 36.27 0.30 -20.02
C ARG A 56 35.64 1.68 -20.07
N ARG A 57 36.10 2.57 -20.96
CA ARG A 57 35.47 3.88 -21.16
C ARG A 57 34.05 3.72 -21.73
N ALA A 58 33.87 2.89 -22.75
CA ALA A 58 32.56 2.63 -23.34
C ALA A 58 31.56 2.09 -22.32
N ILE A 59 31.91 1.06 -21.53
CA ILE A 59 31.02 0.52 -20.49
C ILE A 59 30.62 1.60 -19.48
N ARG A 60 31.55 2.49 -19.09
CA ARG A 60 31.25 3.62 -18.19
C ARG A 60 30.26 4.61 -18.80
N GLU A 61 30.40 4.91 -20.08
CA GLU A 61 29.49 5.81 -20.79
C GLU A 61 28.08 5.23 -20.88
N VAL A 62 27.94 3.94 -21.20
CA VAL A 62 26.65 3.22 -21.20
C VAL A 62 26.02 3.26 -19.81
N VAL A 63 26.77 2.90 -18.76
CA VAL A 63 26.29 2.90 -17.37
C VAL A 63 25.81 4.30 -16.95
N ASN A 64 26.55 5.36 -17.29
CA ASN A 64 26.15 6.74 -17.00
C ASN A 64 24.86 7.12 -17.73
N ALA A 65 24.73 6.74 -19.00
CA ALA A 65 23.56 7.06 -19.79
C ALA A 65 22.31 6.30 -19.30
N VAL A 66 22.47 5.03 -18.93
CA VAL A 66 21.42 4.19 -18.33
C VAL A 66 20.99 4.76 -16.97
N GLU A 67 21.93 5.04 -16.06
CA GLU A 67 21.60 5.64 -14.76
C GLU A 67 20.84 6.95 -14.91
N HIS A 68 21.34 7.84 -15.77
CA HIS A 68 20.68 9.12 -16.02
C HIS A 68 19.27 8.95 -16.59
N GLY A 69 19.08 7.99 -17.50
CA GLY A 69 17.77 7.65 -18.06
C GLY A 69 16.79 7.19 -16.98
N ILE A 70 17.21 6.26 -16.12
CA ILE A 70 16.40 5.72 -15.02
C ILE A 70 16.03 6.82 -14.02
N GLN A 71 17.01 7.60 -13.55
CA GLN A 71 16.77 8.71 -12.63
C GLN A 71 15.84 9.75 -13.26
N SER A 72 16.06 10.11 -14.52
CA SER A 72 15.23 11.08 -15.25
C SER A 72 13.78 10.61 -15.41
N ALA A 73 13.55 9.32 -15.63
CA ALA A 73 12.20 8.78 -15.83
C ALA A 73 11.43 8.59 -14.51
N LEU A 74 12.10 8.07 -13.47
CA LEU A 74 11.45 7.69 -12.21
C LEU A 74 11.47 8.80 -11.15
N ASN A 75 12.54 9.59 -11.11
CA ASN A 75 12.83 10.53 -10.01
C ASN A 75 12.29 11.96 -10.25
N LYS A 76 11.91 12.31 -11.48
CA LYS A 76 11.33 13.65 -11.75
C LYS A 76 10.06 13.86 -10.92
N ASN A 77 9.85 15.09 -10.46
CA ASN A 77 8.62 15.48 -9.73
C ASN A 77 7.34 15.23 -10.53
N SER A 78 7.43 15.22 -11.86
CA SER A 78 6.34 14.89 -12.77
C SER A 78 6.15 13.39 -13.01
N SER A 79 7.00 12.52 -12.44
CA SER A 79 6.88 11.08 -12.62
C SER A 79 5.58 10.58 -12.01
N ARG A 80 5.06 9.47 -12.54
CA ARG A 80 3.80 8.89 -12.06
C ARG A 80 3.93 8.44 -10.61
N ILE A 81 5.11 7.96 -10.21
CA ILE A 81 5.40 7.57 -8.81
C ILE A 81 5.28 8.78 -7.88
N ARG A 82 5.86 9.93 -8.25
CA ARG A 82 5.81 11.14 -7.40
C ARG A 82 4.43 11.83 -7.40
N THR A 83 3.60 11.61 -8.42
CA THR A 83 2.29 12.28 -8.58
C THR A 83 1.07 11.44 -8.18
N ILE A 84 1.20 10.11 -8.03
CA ILE A 84 0.06 9.21 -7.80
C ILE A 84 -0.78 9.56 -6.56
N SER A 85 -0.14 9.92 -5.44
CA SER A 85 -0.86 10.31 -4.22
C SER A 85 -1.68 11.60 -4.41
N SER A 86 -1.14 12.57 -5.16
CA SER A 86 -1.85 13.81 -5.47
C SER A 86 -3.06 13.55 -6.39
N LEU A 87 -2.92 12.65 -7.37
CA LEU A 87 -4.02 12.21 -8.23
C LEU A 87 -5.11 11.49 -7.41
N ALA A 88 -4.73 10.54 -6.56
CA ALA A 88 -5.66 9.85 -5.67
C ALA A 88 -6.43 10.85 -4.77
N ASN A 89 -5.73 11.84 -4.20
CA ASN A 89 -6.37 12.90 -3.42
C ASN A 89 -7.33 13.75 -4.25
N ALA A 90 -6.94 14.23 -5.42
CA ALA A 90 -7.81 15.01 -6.28
C ALA A 90 -9.08 14.24 -6.71
N THR A 91 -8.93 12.95 -7.01
CA THR A 91 -10.05 12.08 -7.38
C THR A 91 -10.98 11.83 -6.21
N PHE A 92 -10.46 11.51 -5.01
CA PHE A 92 -11.29 11.37 -3.82
C PHE A 92 -12.06 12.67 -3.50
N GLU A 93 -11.38 13.82 -3.55
CA GLU A 93 -12.00 15.11 -3.30
C GLU A 93 -13.16 15.39 -4.26
N SER A 94 -12.95 15.14 -5.55
CA SER A 94 -13.96 15.42 -6.58
C SER A 94 -15.09 14.40 -6.62
N LYS A 95 -14.81 13.12 -6.43
CA LYS A 95 -15.77 12.02 -6.64
C LYS A 95 -16.47 11.56 -5.37
N VAL A 96 -15.84 11.70 -4.21
CA VAL A 96 -16.38 11.18 -2.94
C VAL A 96 -16.74 12.32 -1.99
N TYR A 97 -15.86 13.31 -1.84
CA TYR A 97 -16.03 14.31 -0.79
C TYR A 97 -16.90 15.51 -1.15
N LYS A 98 -16.77 16.12 -2.34
CA LYS A 98 -17.41 17.42 -2.64
C LYS A 98 -18.93 17.35 -2.87
N ASP A 99 -19.41 16.24 -3.40
CA ASP A 99 -20.80 16.07 -3.83
C ASP A 99 -21.68 15.52 -2.69
N GLN A 100 -21.83 16.27 -1.59
CA GLN A 100 -22.53 15.78 -0.40
C GLN A 100 -24.03 16.11 -0.44
N HIS A 101 -24.87 15.08 -0.38
CA HIS A 101 -26.33 15.24 -0.30
C HIS A 101 -26.81 15.26 1.16
N ILE A 102 -26.25 16.16 1.98
CA ILE A 102 -26.47 16.20 3.45
C ILE A 102 -27.95 16.25 3.81
N GLU A 103 -28.74 17.12 3.19
CA GLU A 103 -30.18 17.26 3.46
C GLU A 103 -30.91 15.93 3.26
N ARG A 104 -30.64 15.24 2.13
CA ARG A 104 -31.22 13.93 1.83
C ARG A 104 -30.79 12.86 2.83
N TRP A 105 -29.55 12.90 3.30
CA TRP A 105 -29.05 11.95 4.30
C TRP A 105 -29.72 12.17 5.66
N VAL A 106 -29.89 13.43 6.08
CA VAL A 106 -30.64 13.82 7.28
C VAL A 106 -32.09 13.35 7.19
N GLU A 107 -32.76 13.61 6.06
CA GLU A 107 -34.13 13.14 5.84
C GLU A 107 -34.23 11.62 5.99
N GLY A 108 -33.32 10.87 5.37
CA GLY A 108 -33.25 9.42 5.49
C GLY A 108 -33.11 8.94 6.94
N ALA A 109 -32.21 9.55 7.70
CA ALA A 109 -32.00 9.23 9.11
C ALA A 109 -33.21 9.57 9.98
N VAL A 110 -33.85 10.71 9.73
CA VAL A 110 -35.08 11.10 10.43
C VAL A 110 -36.21 10.13 10.11
N GLN A 111 -36.36 9.70 8.87
CA GLN A 111 -37.36 8.69 8.50
C GLN A 111 -37.11 7.35 9.19
N ALA A 112 -35.85 6.90 9.26
CA ALA A 112 -35.50 5.70 10.03
C ALA A 112 -35.90 5.85 11.50
N SER A 113 -35.64 7.02 12.12
CA SER A 113 -36.02 7.29 13.51
C SER A 113 -37.52 7.27 13.75
N ARG A 114 -38.35 7.65 12.77
CA ARG A 114 -39.82 7.62 12.87
C ARG A 114 -40.36 6.20 12.98
N VAL A 115 -39.72 5.25 12.30
CA VAL A 115 -40.08 3.82 12.41
C VAL A 115 -39.89 3.35 13.86
N TRP A 116 -38.76 3.68 14.47
CA TRP A 116 -38.47 3.29 15.86
C TRP A 116 -39.31 4.06 16.88
N HIS A 117 -39.73 5.28 16.56
CA HIS A 117 -40.57 6.10 17.42
C HIS A 117 -41.90 5.40 17.76
N GLY A 118 -42.44 4.60 16.83
CA GLY A 118 -43.64 3.79 17.03
C GLY A 118 -43.42 2.53 17.87
N TRP A 119 -42.19 2.22 18.27
CA TRP A 119 -41.89 1.02 19.07
C TRP A 119 -42.25 1.22 20.54
N ALA A 120 -42.57 0.10 21.20
CA ALA A 120 -42.90 0.07 22.63
C ALA A 120 -41.74 0.66 23.47
N PRO A 121 -42.04 1.40 24.56
CA PRO A 121 -41.02 2.09 25.34
C PRO A 121 -39.88 1.20 25.84
N MET A 122 -40.21 -0.01 26.29
CA MET A 122 -39.20 -0.96 26.75
C MET A 122 -38.30 -1.46 25.63
N THR A 123 -38.85 -1.73 24.44
CA THR A 123 -38.05 -2.09 23.27
C THR A 123 -37.09 -0.97 22.89
N TYR A 124 -37.59 0.28 22.82
CA TYR A 124 -36.77 1.44 22.50
C TYR A 124 -35.62 1.63 23.50
N LYS A 125 -35.92 1.49 24.80
CA LYS A 125 -34.92 1.55 25.87
C LYS A 125 -33.85 0.46 25.72
N MET A 126 -34.22 -0.77 25.37
CA MET A 126 -33.26 -1.86 25.16
C MET A 126 -32.29 -1.57 24.01
N PHE A 127 -32.78 -1.02 22.90
CA PHE A 127 -31.91 -0.60 21.80
C PHE A 127 -30.99 0.55 22.20
N CYS A 128 -31.47 1.56 22.94
CA CYS A 128 -30.62 2.61 23.49
C CYS A 128 -29.51 2.04 24.40
N GLY A 129 -29.88 1.08 25.27
CA GLY A 129 -28.95 0.41 26.17
C GLY A 129 -27.87 -0.43 25.48
N ASN A 130 -28.07 -0.76 24.20
CA ASN A 130 -27.13 -1.50 23.37
C ASN A 130 -26.62 -0.68 22.19
N PHE A 131 -26.59 0.66 22.32
CA PHE A 131 -26.02 1.57 21.32
C PHE A 131 -26.63 1.40 19.92
N GLY A 132 -27.93 1.13 19.88
CA GLY A 132 -28.70 0.91 18.66
C GLY A 132 -28.53 -0.47 18.01
N TYR A 133 -27.79 -1.40 18.63
CA TYR A 133 -27.58 -2.75 18.12
C TYR A 133 -28.22 -3.80 19.03
N HIS A 134 -29.40 -4.30 18.67
CA HIS A 134 -30.13 -5.24 19.51
C HIS A 134 -31.09 -6.12 18.70
N SER A 135 -31.60 -7.19 19.31
CA SER A 135 -32.66 -8.04 18.77
C SER A 135 -33.72 -8.30 19.84
N THR A 136 -34.94 -8.63 19.43
CA THR A 136 -35.98 -9.06 20.38
C THR A 136 -36.63 -10.35 19.88
N PRO A 137 -37.38 -11.10 20.71
CA PRO A 137 -38.10 -12.27 20.22
C PRO A 137 -39.05 -11.98 19.04
N LYS A 138 -39.49 -10.72 18.87
CA LYS A 138 -40.37 -10.28 17.77
C LYS A 138 -39.63 -9.57 16.63
N GLN A 139 -38.34 -9.26 16.77
CA GLN A 139 -37.56 -8.49 15.79
C GLN A 139 -36.17 -9.10 15.63
N ALA A 140 -35.78 -9.39 14.38
CA ALA A 140 -34.43 -9.81 14.05
C ALA A 140 -33.37 -8.81 14.55
N VAL A 141 -32.11 -9.23 14.55
CA VAL A 141 -30.98 -8.34 14.87
C VAL A 141 -31.02 -7.11 13.96
N GLN A 142 -31.02 -5.92 14.55
CA GLN A 142 -31.02 -4.65 13.83
C GLN A 142 -29.93 -3.71 14.36
N SER A 143 -29.42 -2.86 13.46
CA SER A 143 -28.54 -1.74 13.78
C SER A 143 -29.23 -0.43 13.40
N TRP A 144 -29.64 0.35 14.39
CA TRP A 144 -30.20 1.69 14.19
C TRP A 144 -29.22 2.62 13.49
N ASN A 145 -27.94 2.56 13.84
CA ASN A 145 -26.90 3.34 13.15
C ASN A 145 -26.84 2.97 11.65
N HIS A 146 -26.87 1.68 11.31
CA HIS A 146 -26.84 1.25 9.90
C HIS A 146 -28.09 1.71 9.14
N GLN A 147 -29.26 1.63 9.78
CA GLN A 147 -30.52 2.10 9.21
C GLN A 147 -30.54 3.63 9.03
N ALA A 148 -30.03 4.39 10.00
CA ALA A 148 -29.92 5.85 9.91
C ALA A 148 -28.95 6.30 8.81
N MET A 149 -27.83 5.59 8.64
CA MET A 149 -26.84 5.90 7.60
C MET A 149 -27.24 5.42 6.22
N HIS A 150 -28.30 4.60 6.08
CA HIS A 150 -28.58 3.85 4.86
C HIS A 150 -28.55 4.72 3.59
N THR A 151 -29.19 5.88 3.62
CA THR A 151 -29.22 6.81 2.49
C THR A 151 -27.83 7.36 2.13
N MET A 152 -27.03 7.72 3.13
CA MET A 152 -25.64 8.16 2.95
C MET A 152 -24.77 7.01 2.41
N THR A 153 -24.90 5.80 2.97
CA THR A 153 -24.14 4.63 2.54
C THR A 153 -24.44 4.27 1.10
N LEU A 154 -25.71 4.28 0.67
CA LEU A 154 -26.07 4.02 -0.74
C LEU A 154 -25.45 5.04 -1.69
N ASP A 155 -25.49 6.32 -1.31
CA ASP A 155 -24.95 7.41 -2.10
C ASP A 155 -23.41 7.34 -2.21
N LEU A 156 -22.72 7.00 -1.12
CA LEU A 156 -21.25 6.93 -1.09
C LEU A 156 -20.69 5.62 -1.65
N SER A 157 -21.38 4.48 -1.51
CA SER A 157 -20.82 3.16 -1.86
C SER A 157 -20.45 3.04 -3.34
N THR A 158 -21.30 3.53 -4.24
CA THR A 158 -21.01 3.52 -5.69
C THR A 158 -19.82 4.41 -6.00
N ARG A 159 -19.81 5.63 -5.47
CA ARG A 159 -18.74 6.61 -5.70
C ARG A 159 -17.39 6.14 -5.14
N TRP A 160 -17.42 5.48 -3.98
CA TRP A 160 -16.25 4.85 -3.38
C TRP A 160 -15.72 3.70 -4.22
N ARG A 161 -16.60 2.85 -4.76
CA ARG A 161 -16.21 1.77 -5.67
C ARG A 161 -15.56 2.31 -6.94
N ASP A 162 -16.17 3.31 -7.57
CA ASP A 162 -15.62 3.95 -8.77
C ASP A 162 -14.27 4.62 -8.50
N PHE A 163 -14.12 5.25 -7.34
CA PHE A 163 -12.84 5.78 -6.88
C PHE A 163 -11.77 4.68 -6.76
N LYS A 164 -12.08 3.53 -6.14
CA LYS A 164 -11.13 2.41 -6.01
C LYS A 164 -10.69 1.88 -7.39
N LEU A 165 -11.60 1.74 -8.35
CA LEU A 165 -11.27 1.34 -9.71
C LEU A 165 -10.31 2.33 -10.40
N GLN A 166 -10.49 3.63 -10.18
CA GLN A 166 -9.55 4.63 -10.72
C GLN A 166 -8.19 4.57 -10.04
N LEU A 167 -8.16 4.34 -8.72
CA LEU A 167 -6.92 4.17 -7.96
C LEU A 167 -6.13 2.96 -8.46
N GLU A 168 -6.79 1.83 -8.73
CA GLU A 168 -6.20 0.65 -9.37
C GLU A 168 -5.61 0.99 -10.74
N GLY A 169 -6.33 1.77 -11.55
CA GLY A 169 -5.83 2.24 -12.85
C GLY A 169 -4.60 3.16 -12.72
N TYR A 170 -4.51 3.99 -11.68
CA TYR A 170 -3.32 4.79 -11.42
C TYR A 170 -2.12 3.94 -11.00
N HIS A 171 -2.36 2.93 -10.16
CA HIS A 171 -1.33 1.99 -9.74
C HIS A 171 -0.76 1.18 -10.93
N ALA A 172 -1.63 0.61 -11.76
CA ALA A 172 -1.21 -0.12 -12.97
C ALA A 172 -0.32 0.74 -13.87
N ARG A 173 -0.71 2.00 -14.09
CA ARG A 173 0.07 2.98 -14.87
C ARG A 173 1.44 3.32 -14.28
N VAL A 174 1.60 3.22 -12.96
CA VAL A 174 2.90 3.38 -12.30
C VAL A 174 3.77 2.16 -12.60
N LEU A 175 3.24 0.96 -12.45
CA LEU A 175 3.97 -0.27 -12.79
C LEU A 175 4.36 -0.32 -14.27
N ASP A 176 3.47 0.08 -15.18
CA ASP A 176 3.80 0.20 -16.60
C ASP A 176 4.98 1.14 -16.85
N THR A 177 5.08 2.22 -16.07
CA THR A 177 6.21 3.17 -16.18
C THR A 177 7.51 2.51 -15.72
N VAL A 178 7.48 1.77 -14.61
CA VAL A 178 8.66 1.06 -14.09
C VAL A 178 9.11 -0.02 -15.08
N ASN A 179 8.17 -0.80 -15.61
CA ASN A 179 8.45 -1.85 -16.61
C ASN A 179 8.99 -1.28 -17.92
N SER A 180 8.47 -0.13 -18.38
CA SER A 180 9.00 0.56 -19.56
C SER A 180 10.44 1.02 -19.32
N VAL A 181 10.72 1.63 -18.16
CA VAL A 181 12.08 2.07 -17.81
C VAL A 181 13.05 0.89 -17.73
N GLN A 182 12.60 -0.25 -17.20
CA GLN A 182 13.38 -1.49 -17.20
C GLN A 182 13.72 -1.95 -18.61
N ALA A 183 12.72 -2.05 -19.48
CA ALA A 183 12.90 -2.48 -20.87
C ALA A 183 13.83 -1.53 -21.64
N ASP A 184 13.62 -0.21 -21.50
CA ASP A 184 14.45 0.81 -22.15
C ASP A 184 15.91 0.75 -21.68
N ALA A 185 16.13 0.52 -20.37
CA ALA A 185 17.46 0.40 -19.81
C ALA A 185 18.20 -0.84 -20.32
N VAL A 186 17.53 -2.00 -20.34
CA VAL A 186 18.11 -3.26 -20.85
C VAL A 186 18.40 -3.16 -22.35
N GLN A 187 17.45 -2.65 -23.14
CA GLN A 187 17.65 -2.47 -24.58
C GLN A 187 18.85 -1.56 -24.87
N LYS A 188 19.01 -0.48 -24.11
CA LYS A 188 20.15 0.43 -24.25
C LYS A 188 21.49 -0.26 -23.95
N ILE A 189 21.53 -1.12 -22.94
CA ILE A 189 22.72 -1.92 -22.60
C ILE A 189 23.04 -2.86 -23.76
N ASP A 190 22.04 -3.58 -24.28
CA ASP A 190 22.22 -4.54 -25.37
C ASP A 190 22.69 -3.86 -26.66
N ASP A 191 22.10 -2.71 -27.02
CA ASP A 191 22.46 -1.97 -28.23
C ASP A 191 23.89 -1.40 -28.16
N GLU A 192 24.20 -0.69 -27.07
CA GLU A 192 25.49 0.02 -26.93
C GLU A 192 26.66 -0.92 -26.58
N LEU A 193 26.38 -2.10 -26.04
CA LEU A 193 27.40 -3.12 -25.74
C LEU A 193 27.37 -4.33 -26.70
N SER A 194 26.64 -4.24 -27.81
CA SER A 194 26.51 -5.32 -28.81
C SER A 194 27.85 -5.79 -29.40
N GLU A 195 28.87 -4.93 -29.44
CA GLU A 195 30.21 -5.23 -29.94
C GLU A 195 31.13 -5.89 -28.88
N PHE A 196 30.68 -6.01 -27.64
CA PHE A 196 31.44 -6.59 -26.53
C PHE A 196 31.11 -8.09 -26.35
N PRO A 197 31.95 -8.86 -25.64
CA PRO A 197 31.60 -10.23 -25.27
C PRO A 197 30.24 -10.27 -24.59
N ALA A 198 29.36 -11.16 -25.08
CA ALA A 198 27.96 -11.25 -24.64
C ALA A 198 27.80 -11.37 -23.10
N SER A 199 28.81 -11.87 -22.40
CA SER A 199 28.81 -11.99 -20.94
C SER A 199 28.70 -10.66 -20.20
N ILE A 200 29.23 -9.55 -20.72
CA ILE A 200 29.21 -8.25 -20.02
C ILE A 200 27.83 -7.59 -20.16
N ALA A 201 27.31 -7.50 -21.39
CA ALA A 201 25.98 -6.94 -21.66
C ALA A 201 24.89 -7.72 -20.93
N THR A 202 24.95 -9.07 -20.99
CA THR A 202 24.00 -9.94 -20.30
C THR A 202 24.02 -9.71 -18.79
N VAL A 203 25.19 -9.71 -18.15
CA VAL A 203 25.28 -9.55 -16.69
C VAL A 203 24.82 -8.15 -16.25
N LEU A 204 25.21 -7.09 -16.99
CA LEU A 204 24.77 -5.73 -16.67
C LEU A 204 23.26 -5.57 -16.85
N GLY A 205 22.71 -6.11 -17.94
CA GLY A 205 21.27 -6.14 -18.21
C GLY A 205 20.50 -6.88 -17.12
N GLU A 206 20.97 -8.05 -16.69
CA GLU A 206 20.38 -8.83 -15.60
C GLU A 206 20.36 -8.05 -14.27
N VAL A 207 21.46 -7.37 -13.92
CA VAL A 207 21.56 -6.58 -12.69
C VAL A 207 20.59 -5.40 -12.72
N VAL A 208 20.60 -4.61 -13.79
CA VAL A 208 19.71 -3.45 -13.92
C VAL A 208 18.25 -3.89 -13.93
N SER A 209 17.94 -4.93 -14.69
CA SER A 209 16.61 -5.54 -14.75
C SER A 209 16.14 -5.94 -13.35
N ARG A 210 16.98 -6.67 -12.59
CA ARG A 210 16.64 -7.11 -11.24
C ARG A 210 16.39 -5.95 -10.29
N ARG A 211 17.28 -4.93 -10.29
CA ARG A 211 17.18 -3.78 -9.39
C ARG A 211 15.91 -2.95 -9.65
N ILE A 212 15.51 -2.78 -10.91
CA ILE A 212 14.26 -2.08 -11.24
C ILE A 212 13.04 -2.95 -10.89
N GLN A 213 13.12 -4.27 -11.07
CA GLN A 213 12.04 -5.18 -10.67
C GLN A 213 11.77 -5.12 -9.15
N LEU A 214 12.82 -5.00 -8.31
CA LEU A 214 12.67 -4.81 -6.87
C LEU A 214 11.84 -3.56 -6.52
N LEU A 215 11.99 -2.47 -7.28
CA LEU A 215 11.17 -1.28 -7.11
C LEU A 215 9.69 -1.56 -7.44
N ALA A 216 9.42 -2.28 -8.52
CA ALA A 216 8.04 -2.66 -8.87
C ALA A 216 7.39 -3.49 -7.74
N GLU A 217 8.12 -4.47 -7.20
CA GLU A 217 7.67 -5.31 -6.08
C GLU A 217 7.40 -4.47 -4.81
N ASP A 218 8.26 -3.50 -4.50
CA ASP A 218 8.06 -2.59 -3.37
C ASP A 218 6.81 -1.71 -3.56
N ILE A 219 6.56 -1.22 -4.78
CA ILE A 219 5.36 -0.43 -5.13
C ILE A 219 4.10 -1.27 -4.91
N GLU A 220 4.06 -2.50 -5.42
CA GLU A 220 2.92 -3.42 -5.26
C GLU A 220 2.64 -3.73 -3.78
N ARG A 221 3.69 -3.98 -3.00
CA ARG A 221 3.57 -4.21 -1.55
C ARG A 221 2.95 -3.00 -0.85
N HIS A 222 3.46 -1.80 -1.11
CA HIS A 222 2.92 -0.58 -0.51
C HIS A 222 1.50 -0.26 -0.97
N TYR A 223 1.14 -0.62 -2.21
CA TYR A 223 -0.23 -0.51 -2.70
C TYR A 223 -1.18 -1.48 -1.99
N THR A 224 -0.75 -2.72 -1.75
CA THR A 224 -1.54 -3.70 -1.00
C THR A 224 -1.84 -3.20 0.42
N THR A 225 -0.83 -2.66 1.12
CA THR A 225 -1.03 -2.03 2.44
C THR A 225 -2.00 -0.86 2.39
N LEU A 226 -1.96 -0.04 1.31
CA LEU A 226 -2.95 1.02 1.13
C LEU A 226 -4.37 0.44 0.99
N LEU A 227 -4.56 -0.62 0.20
CA LEU A 227 -5.88 -1.23 0.02
C LEU A 227 -6.46 -1.78 1.33
N GLU A 228 -5.63 -2.38 2.17
CA GLU A 228 -6.02 -2.83 3.52
C GLU A 228 -6.47 -1.65 4.40
N ASP A 229 -5.67 -0.59 4.43
CA ASP A 229 -5.97 0.65 5.15
C ASP A 229 -7.29 1.28 4.65
N LEU A 230 -7.52 1.28 3.33
CA LEU A 230 -8.75 1.80 2.71
C LEU A 230 -9.97 0.92 3.00
N TRP A 231 -9.81 -0.39 3.11
CA TRP A 231 -10.89 -1.30 3.51
C TRP A 231 -11.34 -1.06 4.95
N ILE A 232 -10.39 -0.82 5.87
CA ILE A 232 -10.69 -0.43 7.25
C ILE A 232 -11.41 0.93 7.27
N LEU A 233 -10.93 1.90 6.49
CA LEU A 233 -11.56 3.21 6.38
C LEU A 233 -12.99 3.12 5.83
N GLU A 234 -13.20 2.35 4.77
CA GLU A 234 -14.53 2.07 4.19
C GLU A 234 -15.47 1.48 5.23
N THR A 235 -15.00 0.49 6.00
CA THR A 235 -15.78 -0.11 7.09
C THR A 235 -16.16 0.93 8.14
N ASN A 236 -15.21 1.79 8.55
CA ASN A 236 -15.45 2.83 9.54
C ASN A 236 -16.36 3.96 9.04
N ALA A 237 -16.37 4.23 7.74
CA ALA A 237 -17.19 5.28 7.13
C ALA A 237 -18.59 4.78 6.75
N LEU A 238 -18.71 3.59 6.17
CA LEU A 238 -19.93 3.16 5.50
C LEU A 238 -20.76 2.15 6.30
N THR A 239 -20.31 1.76 7.50
CA THR A 239 -21.05 0.85 8.38
C THR A 239 -21.52 1.50 9.68
N GLY A 240 -22.61 0.98 10.24
CA GLY A 240 -23.20 1.44 11.49
C GLY A 240 -22.67 0.74 12.74
N ILE A 241 -21.52 0.08 12.69
CA ILE A 241 -20.94 -0.56 13.88
C ILE A 241 -20.60 0.51 14.93
N ARG A 242 -20.67 0.16 16.22
CA ARG A 242 -20.46 1.12 17.32
C ARG A 242 -19.12 1.86 17.22
N THR A 243 -18.05 1.19 16.79
CA THR A 243 -16.71 1.78 16.68
C THR A 243 -16.49 2.61 15.40
N SER A 244 -17.46 2.64 14.48
CA SER A 244 -17.40 3.42 13.25
C SER A 244 -17.49 4.91 13.52
N ILE A 245 -17.23 5.75 12.51
CA ILE A 245 -17.31 7.21 12.62
C ILE A 245 -18.71 7.62 13.11
N PHE A 246 -19.75 7.05 12.50
CA PHE A 246 -21.13 7.35 12.86
C PHE A 246 -21.53 6.72 14.20
N GLY A 247 -21.08 5.49 14.47
CA GLY A 247 -21.33 4.83 15.74
C GLY A 247 -20.83 5.65 16.93
N LYS A 248 -19.58 6.12 16.85
CA LYS A 248 -18.97 7.02 17.85
C LYS A 248 -19.71 8.34 17.97
N ALA A 249 -20.14 8.93 16.86
CA ALA A 249 -20.89 10.18 16.87
C ALA A 249 -22.26 10.05 17.56
N MET A 250 -22.86 8.86 17.56
CA MET A 250 -24.14 8.58 18.21
C MET A 250 -24.02 8.19 19.70
N GLU A 251 -22.83 7.83 20.20
CA GLU A 251 -22.66 7.29 21.57
C GLU A 251 -23.22 8.21 22.66
N SER A 252 -22.90 9.51 22.61
CA SER A 252 -23.38 10.48 23.60
C SER A 252 -24.90 10.58 23.65
N SER A 253 -25.58 10.38 22.51
CA SER A 253 -27.04 10.42 22.43
C SER A 253 -27.66 9.15 23.03
N TYR A 254 -27.02 8.00 22.84
CA TYR A 254 -27.41 6.77 23.51
C TYR A 254 -27.20 6.86 25.03
N ASP A 255 -26.07 7.38 25.48
CA ASP A 255 -25.77 7.55 26.90
C ASP A 255 -26.78 8.50 27.57
N GLN A 256 -27.09 9.63 26.92
CA GLN A 256 -28.12 10.55 27.40
C GLN A 256 -29.51 9.89 27.47
N ALA A 257 -29.89 9.13 26.43
CA ALA A 257 -31.15 8.39 26.44
C ALA A 257 -31.17 7.31 27.54
N ASN A 258 -30.04 6.68 27.85
CA ASN A 258 -29.94 5.67 28.89
C ASN A 258 -30.03 6.26 30.30
N ALA A 259 -29.53 7.48 30.49
CA ALA A 259 -29.61 8.21 31.77
C ALA A 259 -31.03 8.70 32.11
N ASP A 260 -31.90 8.87 31.11
CA ASP A 260 -33.27 9.33 31.31
C ASP A 260 -34.10 8.32 32.13
N SER A 261 -34.86 8.81 33.10
CA SER A 261 -35.72 7.98 33.97
C SER A 261 -37.01 8.69 34.40
N GLY A 262 -37.94 7.95 35.01
CA GLY A 262 -39.21 8.48 35.50
C GLY A 262 -40.25 8.76 34.40
N SER A 263 -41.29 9.51 34.78
CA SER A 263 -42.40 9.88 33.90
C SER A 263 -41.91 10.70 32.69
N GLY A 264 -42.46 10.40 31.52
CA GLY A 264 -42.05 11.03 30.25
C GLY A 264 -40.68 10.60 29.70
N SER A 265 -39.96 9.67 30.35
CA SER A 265 -38.63 9.25 29.89
C SER A 265 -38.62 8.64 28.49
N ASP A 266 -39.68 7.93 28.08
CA ASP A 266 -39.79 7.41 26.70
C ASP A 266 -39.72 8.53 25.66
N GLN A 267 -40.52 9.58 25.85
CA GLN A 267 -40.58 10.71 24.93
C GLN A 267 -39.26 11.46 24.88
N ARG A 268 -38.58 11.64 26.02
CA ARG A 268 -37.26 12.30 26.06
C ARG A 268 -36.18 11.47 25.37
N ARG A 269 -36.11 10.15 25.59
CA ARG A 269 -35.19 9.25 24.85
C ARG A 269 -35.37 9.36 23.34
N LYS A 270 -36.63 9.29 22.89
CA LYS A 270 -36.99 9.40 21.48
C LYS A 270 -36.63 10.78 20.91
N ALA A 271 -36.82 11.84 21.69
CA ALA A 271 -36.46 13.20 21.31
C ALA A 271 -34.94 13.35 21.12
N VAL A 272 -34.13 12.87 22.07
CA VAL A 272 -32.65 12.94 22.01
C VAL A 272 -32.12 12.28 20.73
N ILE A 273 -32.50 11.02 20.47
CA ILE A 273 -32.02 10.31 19.27
C ILE A 273 -32.47 11.01 17.99
N ARG A 274 -33.74 11.44 17.93
CA ARG A 274 -34.27 12.14 16.76
C ARG A 274 -33.56 13.47 16.53
N GLU A 275 -33.31 14.24 17.58
CA GLU A 275 -32.64 15.53 17.51
C GLU A 275 -31.23 15.36 16.93
N THR A 276 -30.45 14.40 17.44
CA THR A 276 -29.11 14.12 16.91
C THR A 276 -29.13 13.74 15.43
N LEU A 277 -30.03 12.85 15.04
CA LEU A 277 -30.17 12.43 13.63
C LEU A 277 -30.67 13.56 12.70
N SER A 278 -31.32 14.58 13.26
CA SER A 278 -31.80 15.74 12.51
C SER A 278 -30.72 16.81 12.31
N ARG A 279 -29.52 16.64 12.87
CA ARG A 279 -28.43 17.62 12.77
C ARG A 279 -27.58 17.36 11.53
N ASP A 280 -27.54 18.32 10.61
CA ASP A 280 -26.60 18.31 9.48
C ASP A 280 -25.14 18.07 9.89
N MET A 281 -24.75 18.62 11.04
CA MET A 281 -23.39 18.52 11.56
C MET A 281 -22.95 17.08 11.78
N LEU A 282 -23.86 16.16 12.13
CA LEU A 282 -23.56 14.74 12.27
C LEU A 282 -22.93 14.18 10.98
N PHE A 283 -23.50 14.55 9.83
CA PHE A 283 -23.07 14.07 8.52
C PHE A 283 -21.88 14.87 7.96
N LYS A 284 -21.83 16.18 8.21
CA LYS A 284 -20.68 17.03 7.82
C LYS A 284 -19.40 16.61 8.56
N ASP A 285 -19.50 16.34 9.85
CA ASP A 285 -18.39 15.85 10.66
C ASP A 285 -17.99 14.43 10.26
N HIS A 286 -18.96 13.58 9.92
CA HIS A 286 -18.70 12.26 9.37
C HIS A 286 -17.84 12.34 8.10
N MET A 287 -18.24 13.14 7.11
CA MET A 287 -17.49 13.32 5.87
C MET A 287 -16.10 13.93 6.11
N THR A 288 -16.00 14.84 7.08
CA THR A 288 -14.71 15.44 7.47
C THR A 288 -13.76 14.38 8.04
N GLN A 289 -14.23 13.51 8.93
CA GLN A 289 -13.43 12.41 9.47
C GLN A 289 -13.07 11.38 8.39
N PHE A 290 -13.99 11.05 7.49
CA PHE A 290 -13.73 10.15 6.36
C PHE A 290 -12.60 10.71 5.46
N ARG A 291 -12.68 11.99 5.11
CA ARG A 291 -11.64 12.70 4.33
C ARG A 291 -10.29 12.74 5.06
N GLN A 292 -10.29 13.02 6.35
CA GLN A 292 -9.05 13.05 7.15
C GLN A 292 -8.39 11.67 7.22
N GLY A 293 -9.18 10.61 7.43
CA GLY A 293 -8.70 9.23 7.38
C GLY A 293 -8.06 8.90 6.04
N PHE A 294 -8.75 9.22 4.94
CA PHE A 294 -8.23 9.00 3.59
C PHE A 294 -6.90 9.73 3.33
N ARG A 295 -6.81 11.02 3.69
CA ARG A 295 -5.59 11.83 3.55
C ARG A 295 -4.43 11.29 4.38
N LYS A 296 -4.72 10.78 5.57
CA LYS A 296 -3.71 10.14 6.42
C LYS A 296 -3.10 8.92 5.74
N HIS A 297 -3.93 8.01 5.21
CA HIS A 297 -3.45 6.79 4.54
C HIS A 297 -2.72 7.10 3.23
N THR A 298 -3.22 8.01 2.41
CA THR A 298 -2.54 8.41 1.16
C THR A 298 -1.24 9.19 1.39
N SER A 299 -1.13 9.95 2.49
CA SER A 299 0.13 10.60 2.89
C SER A 299 1.16 9.58 3.36
N LYS A 300 0.75 8.58 4.17
CA LYS A 300 1.63 7.49 4.59
C LYS A 300 2.15 6.72 3.38
N TRP A 301 1.26 6.34 2.46
CA TRP A 301 1.62 5.67 1.22
C TRP A 301 2.58 6.49 0.36
N ARG A 302 2.36 7.80 0.22
CA ARG A 302 3.27 8.71 -0.49
C ARG A 302 4.69 8.68 0.07
N VAL A 303 4.82 8.73 1.40
CA VAL A 303 6.13 8.68 2.06
C VAL A 303 6.80 7.33 1.80
N SER A 304 6.09 6.22 2.01
CA SER A 304 6.64 4.88 1.75
C SER A 304 7.07 4.66 0.30
N LEU A 305 6.31 5.18 -0.67
CA LEU A 305 6.71 5.12 -2.09
C LEU A 305 7.95 5.96 -2.39
N ALA A 306 8.06 7.15 -1.80
CA ALA A 306 9.23 8.01 -1.98
C ALA A 306 10.47 7.35 -1.36
N ASP A 307 10.35 6.82 -0.14
CA ASP A 307 11.45 6.12 0.54
C ASP A 307 11.91 4.89 -0.24
N ALA A 308 10.96 4.08 -0.74
CA ALA A 308 11.28 2.92 -1.57
C ALA A 308 11.99 3.32 -2.88
N LEU A 309 11.50 4.36 -3.55
CA LEU A 309 12.15 4.88 -4.77
C LEU A 309 13.57 5.37 -4.49
N ASP A 310 13.73 6.23 -3.48
CA ASP A 310 15.02 6.84 -3.16
C ASP A 310 16.02 5.76 -2.70
N HIS A 311 15.58 4.78 -1.91
CA HIS A 311 16.40 3.63 -1.51
C HIS A 311 16.85 2.80 -2.71
N ARG A 312 15.94 2.40 -3.60
CA ARG A 312 16.28 1.55 -4.77
C ARG A 312 17.15 2.27 -5.79
N LEU A 313 16.91 3.56 -6.02
CA LEU A 313 17.79 4.36 -6.87
C LEU A 313 19.18 4.50 -6.25
N SER A 314 19.28 4.66 -4.92
CA SER A 314 20.58 4.69 -4.23
C SER A 314 21.34 3.37 -4.33
N GLU A 315 20.66 2.23 -4.17
CA GLU A 315 21.29 0.90 -4.36
C GLU A 315 21.83 0.75 -5.78
N LEU A 316 21.02 1.14 -6.78
CA LEU A 316 21.41 1.08 -8.18
C LEU A 316 22.61 1.99 -8.47
N SER A 317 22.66 3.19 -7.90
CA SER A 317 23.81 4.09 -8.02
C SER A 317 25.08 3.47 -7.44
N VAL A 318 25.00 2.79 -6.28
CA VAL A 318 26.14 2.06 -5.71
C VAL A 318 26.61 0.96 -6.65
N THR A 319 25.68 0.17 -7.22
CA THR A 319 26.00 -0.85 -8.19
C THR A 319 26.72 -0.26 -9.41
N PHE A 320 26.24 0.85 -9.96
CA PHE A 320 26.88 1.52 -11.09
C PHE A 320 28.25 2.11 -10.74
N ASP A 321 28.42 2.65 -9.53
CA ASP A 321 29.71 3.15 -9.06
C ASP A 321 30.76 2.04 -8.95
N MET A 322 30.39 0.82 -8.57
CA MET A 322 31.29 -0.35 -8.59
C MET A 322 31.81 -0.66 -10.00
N ILE A 323 31.01 -0.40 -11.03
CA ILE A 323 31.40 -0.61 -12.43
C ILE A 323 32.28 0.54 -12.94
N ARG A 324 32.01 1.76 -12.49
CA ARG A 324 32.79 2.95 -12.86
C ARG A 324 34.19 2.92 -12.29
N GLN A 325 34.31 2.48 -11.05
CA GLN A 325 35.54 2.55 -10.29
C GLN A 325 36.52 1.46 -10.76
N ASP A 326 37.70 1.88 -11.25
CA ASP A 326 38.83 1.01 -11.62
C ASP A 326 39.46 0.30 -10.39
N HIS A 327 38.83 0.36 -9.21
CA HIS A 327 39.24 -0.32 -7.99
C HIS A 327 39.23 -1.83 -8.18
N ALA A 328 38.21 -2.39 -8.85
CA ALA A 328 38.14 -3.82 -9.14
C ALA A 328 39.32 -4.30 -10.01
N ALA A 329 39.70 -3.52 -11.03
CA ALA A 329 40.86 -3.81 -11.88
C ALA A 329 42.17 -3.75 -11.09
N ARG A 330 42.36 -2.72 -10.26
CA ARG A 330 43.57 -2.56 -9.44
C ARG A 330 43.69 -3.62 -8.34
N GLU A 331 42.61 -3.92 -7.63
CA GLU A 331 42.58 -4.91 -6.55
C GLU A 331 42.66 -6.33 -7.11
N GLY A 332 42.00 -6.61 -8.24
CA GLY A 332 42.08 -7.88 -8.95
C GLY A 332 43.47 -8.19 -9.54
N ASP A 333 44.20 -7.15 -9.98
CA ASP A 333 45.60 -7.26 -10.40
C ASP A 333 46.55 -7.42 -9.20
N GLN A 334 46.22 -6.84 -8.04
CA GLN A 334 47.00 -6.95 -6.80
C GLN A 334 46.87 -8.33 -6.14
N ASP A 335 45.70 -8.98 -6.21
CA ASP A 335 45.50 -10.35 -5.73
C ASP A 335 44.72 -11.24 -6.73
N PRO A 336 45.42 -11.78 -7.75
CA PRO A 336 44.81 -12.68 -8.74
C PRO A 336 44.31 -14.00 -8.12
N GLN A 337 44.89 -14.46 -7.00
CA GLN A 337 44.49 -15.69 -6.34
C GLN A 337 43.14 -15.53 -5.62
N PHE A 338 42.93 -14.39 -4.96
CA PHE A 338 41.63 -14.05 -4.38
C PHE A 338 40.55 -13.94 -5.46
N ARG A 339 40.84 -13.23 -6.56
CA ARG A 339 39.89 -13.11 -7.69
C ARG A 339 39.48 -14.47 -8.26
N ASN A 340 40.42 -15.38 -8.49
CA ASN A 340 40.12 -16.72 -9.02
C ASN A 340 39.32 -17.60 -8.05
N ARG A 341 39.59 -17.49 -6.74
CA ARG A 341 38.79 -18.16 -5.70
C ARG A 341 37.37 -17.61 -5.69
N LEU A 342 37.21 -16.29 -5.72
CA LEU A 342 35.91 -15.64 -5.76
C LEU A 342 35.12 -16.02 -7.02
N ALA A 343 35.76 -16.08 -8.19
CA ALA A 343 35.14 -16.54 -9.44
C ALA A 343 34.59 -17.98 -9.35
N THR A 344 35.36 -18.86 -8.71
CA THR A 344 34.96 -20.26 -8.50
C THR A 344 33.79 -20.35 -7.53
N GLU A 345 33.85 -19.60 -6.43
CA GLU A 345 32.78 -19.58 -5.42
C GLU A 345 31.48 -18.94 -5.94
N LEU A 346 31.59 -17.95 -6.82
CA LEU A 346 30.46 -17.36 -7.55
C LEU A 346 29.77 -18.37 -8.46
N SER A 347 30.54 -19.16 -9.22
CA SER A 347 29.98 -20.21 -10.06
C SER A 347 29.24 -21.27 -9.23
N ASN A 348 29.80 -21.64 -8.08
CA ASN A 348 29.15 -22.55 -7.13
C ASN A 348 27.86 -21.94 -6.56
N SER A 349 27.91 -20.68 -6.13
CA SER A 349 26.78 -19.96 -5.56
C SER A 349 25.64 -19.75 -6.57
N LYS A 350 25.95 -19.43 -7.84
CA LYS A 350 24.96 -19.37 -8.93
C LYS A 350 24.28 -20.72 -9.15
N THR A 351 25.03 -21.81 -9.10
CA THR A 351 24.51 -23.17 -9.27
C THR A 351 23.59 -23.55 -8.11
N GLU A 352 24.00 -23.24 -6.88
CA GLU A 352 23.20 -23.52 -5.70
C GLU A 352 21.94 -22.64 -5.64
N MET A 353 22.01 -21.37 -6.03
CA MET A 353 20.84 -20.50 -6.11
C MET A 353 19.81 -20.98 -7.14
N ARG A 354 20.25 -21.49 -8.30
CA ARG A 354 19.33 -22.13 -9.25
C ARG A 354 18.62 -23.33 -8.62
N ARG A 355 19.33 -24.09 -7.78
CA ARG A 355 18.79 -25.26 -7.08
C ARG A 355 17.79 -24.86 -6.00
N ILE A 356 18.11 -23.86 -5.19
CA ILE A 356 17.23 -23.29 -4.16
C ILE A 356 15.97 -22.70 -4.80
N ASN A 357 16.11 -21.91 -5.87
CA ASN A 357 14.96 -21.34 -6.58
C ASN A 357 14.05 -22.42 -7.18
N ALA A 358 14.60 -23.54 -7.66
CA ALA A 358 13.82 -24.68 -8.12
C ALA A 358 13.09 -25.43 -6.99
N MET A 359 13.59 -25.37 -5.74
CA MET A 359 12.94 -25.98 -4.57
C MET A 359 11.87 -25.08 -3.95
N VAL A 360 12.03 -23.76 -4.07
CA VAL A 360 11.16 -22.76 -3.44
C VAL A 360 10.04 -22.29 -4.39
N GLY A 361 10.15 -22.51 -5.70
CA GLY A 361 9.15 -22.16 -6.71
C GLY A 361 7.92 -23.08 -6.80
N PHE A 362 7.30 -23.46 -5.66
CA PHE A 362 6.01 -24.16 -5.58
C PHE A 362 4.89 -23.29 -5.02
#